data_AF-A0AAD8MFX0-F1
#
_entry.id   AF-A0AAD8MFX0-F1
#
_cell.length_a   1.000
_cell.length_b   1.000
_cell.length_c   1.000
_cell.angle_alpha   90.00
_cell.angle_beta   90.00
_cell.angle_gamma   90.00
#
_symmetry.space_group_name_H-M   'P 1'
#
loop_
_entity.id
_entity.type
_entity.pdbx_description
1 polymer ?
#
loop_
_entity_poly.entity_id
_entity_poly.type
_entity_poly.pdbx_seq_one_letter_code
_entity_poly.pdbx_strand_id
1 'polypeptide(L)'
;MSYHYTFLLLIIVSISISLNGICRADPTDGFTLLPLTNDNIKLQKPYNEPLDDRYSFDDGVRKLWVYTNDKPYKQGSPTRPRTEVRINGYDYSSGIWQFEGYAYVPKGTSGFRVNVIHNVDEGELTVYINGKKKYVKNDQGPGDLYFKCGVYAAPAGSSKYMESRWKGIKIYKK
;
A
#
# COMPACT_ATOMS: atom_id res chain seq x y z
N MET A 1 -31.92 72.17 -18.39
CA MET A 1 -30.70 71.36 -18.23
C MET A 1 -31.11 69.90 -18.25
N SER A 2 -30.84 69.22 -19.36
CA SER A 2 -31.22 67.82 -19.58
C SER A 2 -30.07 66.92 -19.10
N TYR A 3 -30.33 66.00 -18.17
CA TYR A 3 -29.36 65.00 -17.75
C TYR A 3 -29.58 63.73 -18.58
N HIS A 4 -28.64 63.44 -19.48
CA HIS A 4 -28.60 62.15 -20.18
C HIS A 4 -27.90 61.13 -19.27
N TYR A 5 -28.66 60.16 -18.77
CA TYR A 5 -28.10 58.99 -18.10
C TYR A 5 -27.68 57.97 -19.17
N THR A 6 -26.37 57.86 -19.41
CA THR A 6 -25.82 56.78 -20.23
C THR A 6 -25.69 55.53 -19.35
N PHE A 7 -26.57 54.55 -19.57
CA PHE A 7 -26.53 53.27 -18.87
C PHE A 7 -25.41 52.42 -19.47
N LEU A 8 -24.25 52.37 -18.81
CA LEU A 8 -23.14 51.49 -19.20
C LEU A 8 -23.45 50.07 -18.72
N LEU A 9 -23.95 49.21 -19.62
CA LEU A 9 -24.14 47.79 -19.35
C LEU A 9 -22.76 47.09 -19.41
N LEU A 10 -22.10 46.97 -18.26
CA LEU A 10 -20.92 46.12 -18.09
C LEU A 10 -21.38 44.65 -18.09
N ILE A 11 -21.28 43.99 -19.24
CA ILE A 11 -21.36 42.52 -19.31
C ILE A 11 -20.06 41.99 -18.70
N ILE A 12 -20.09 41.72 -17.40
CA ILE A 12 -19.05 40.92 -16.75
C ILE A 12 -19.24 39.50 -17.29
N VAL A 13 -18.46 39.15 -18.31
CA VAL A 13 -18.25 37.75 -18.69
C VAL A 13 -17.56 37.12 -17.50
N SER A 14 -18.34 36.51 -16.60
CA SER A 14 -17.82 35.59 -15.60
C SER A 14 -17.21 34.43 -16.37
N ILE A 15 -15.90 34.49 -16.59
CA ILE A 15 -15.12 33.34 -17.00
C ILE A 15 -15.23 32.37 -15.83
N SER A 16 -16.19 31.45 -15.92
CA SER A 16 -16.17 30.22 -15.17
C SER A 16 -14.92 29.47 -15.61
N ILE A 17 -13.77 29.82 -15.02
CA ILE A 17 -12.63 28.92 -15.02
C ILE A 17 -13.15 27.72 -14.24
N SER A 18 -13.66 26.73 -14.96
CA SER A 18 -13.76 25.40 -14.42
C SER A 18 -12.34 25.04 -14.03
N LEU A 19 -12.03 25.22 -12.74
CA LEU A 19 -10.92 24.56 -12.09
C LEU A 19 -11.23 23.06 -12.14
N ASN A 20 -11.12 22.48 -13.33
CA ASN A 20 -10.74 21.09 -13.50
C ASN A 20 -9.25 20.92 -13.16
N GLY A 21 -8.72 21.74 -12.25
CA GLY A 21 -7.65 21.35 -11.37
C GLY A 21 -8.26 20.31 -10.42
N ILE A 22 -8.30 19.06 -10.88
CA ILE A 22 -8.54 17.91 -10.03
C ILE A 22 -7.41 17.95 -9.00
N CYS A 23 -7.62 18.65 -7.88
CA CYS A 23 -6.94 18.39 -6.63
C CYS A 23 -7.29 16.95 -6.30
N ARG A 24 -6.45 16.04 -6.79
CA ARG A 24 -6.55 14.65 -6.39
C ARG A 24 -5.92 14.61 -5.02
N ALA A 25 -6.77 14.56 -3.99
CA ALA A 25 -6.35 14.32 -2.62
C ALA A 25 -5.36 13.14 -2.60
N ASP A 26 -4.23 13.33 -1.94
CA ASP A 26 -3.28 12.25 -1.72
C ASP A 26 -4.00 11.13 -0.95
N PRO A 27 -3.77 9.85 -1.25
CA PRO A 27 -4.44 8.77 -0.52
C PRO A 27 -4.20 8.82 1.00
N THR A 28 -3.18 9.54 1.48
CA THR A 28 -2.92 9.75 2.93
C THR A 28 -3.67 10.94 3.53
N ASP A 29 -4.43 11.71 2.75
CA ASP A 29 -5.11 12.91 3.27
C ASP A 29 -6.12 12.55 4.37
N GLY A 30 -5.97 13.23 5.52
CA GLY A 30 -6.79 12.99 6.70
C GLY A 30 -6.40 11.76 7.53
N PHE A 31 -5.27 11.10 7.22
CA PHE A 31 -4.71 10.04 8.04
C PHE A 31 -3.61 10.55 8.98
N THR A 32 -3.49 9.92 10.15
CA THR A 32 -2.37 10.13 11.08
C THR A 32 -1.31 9.04 10.86
N LEU A 33 -0.07 9.45 10.62
CA LEU A 33 1.08 8.55 10.51
C LEU A 33 1.39 7.92 11.89
N LEU A 34 1.50 6.59 11.93
CA LEU A 34 1.89 5.86 13.14
C LEU A 34 3.41 5.58 13.14
N PRO A 35 4.08 5.65 14.31
CA PRO A 35 5.52 5.45 14.42
C PRO A 35 5.92 3.98 14.19
N LEU A 36 6.52 3.69 13.03
CA LEU A 36 6.96 2.34 12.69
C LEU A 36 8.46 2.14 13.00
N THR A 37 8.77 1.18 13.86
CA THR A 37 10.15 0.79 14.24
C THR A 37 10.46 -0.64 13.76
N ASN A 38 11.70 -1.09 13.96
CA ASN A 38 12.08 -2.47 13.62
C ASN A 38 11.31 -3.53 14.45
N ASP A 39 10.85 -3.19 15.66
CA ASP A 39 10.06 -4.12 16.50
C ASP A 39 8.68 -4.42 15.89
N ASN A 40 8.20 -3.52 15.03
CA ASN A 40 6.97 -3.72 14.27
C ASN A 40 7.19 -4.59 13.02
N ILE A 41 8.42 -4.91 12.65
CA ILE A 41 8.73 -5.67 11.42
C ILE A 41 9.00 -7.13 11.77
N LYS A 42 7.94 -7.96 11.72
CA LYS A 42 8.06 -9.40 11.93
C LYS A 42 8.29 -10.13 10.61
N LEU A 43 9.49 -10.67 10.41
CA LEU A 43 9.83 -11.42 9.20
C LEU A 43 9.32 -12.86 9.30
N GLN A 44 8.56 -13.28 8.28
CA GLN A 44 8.12 -14.65 8.08
C GLN A 44 8.87 -15.23 6.90
N LYS A 45 9.68 -16.26 7.11
CA LYS A 45 10.54 -16.92 6.10
C LYS A 45 10.34 -18.44 6.11
N PRO A 46 10.81 -19.22 5.12
CA PRO A 46 10.84 -20.68 5.24
C PRO A 46 11.47 -21.14 6.57
N TYR A 47 10.85 -22.12 7.25
CA TYR A 47 11.27 -22.51 8.60
C TYR A 47 12.69 -23.10 8.65
N ASN A 48 13.14 -23.73 7.56
CA ASN A 48 14.40 -24.48 7.46
C ASN A 48 15.55 -23.67 6.84
N GLU A 49 15.30 -22.45 6.37
CA GLU A 49 16.31 -21.62 5.70
C GLU A 49 16.81 -20.53 6.65
N PRO A 50 18.10 -20.16 6.65
CA PRO A 50 18.60 -18.96 7.33
C PRO A 50 17.86 -17.70 6.86
N LEU A 51 17.83 -16.65 7.70
CA LEU A 51 17.17 -15.39 7.32
C LEU A 51 17.89 -14.70 6.16
N ASP A 52 19.22 -14.61 6.24
CA ASP A 52 20.05 -13.91 5.26
C ASP A 52 20.00 -14.58 3.86
N ASP A 53 19.57 -15.84 3.81
CA ASP A 53 19.37 -16.56 2.56
C ASP A 53 18.03 -16.24 1.88
N ARG A 54 17.13 -15.49 2.52
CA ARG A 54 15.80 -15.14 2.00
C ARG A 54 15.42 -13.67 2.16
N TYR A 55 16.27 -12.89 2.82
CA TYR A 55 16.02 -11.51 3.17
C TYR A 55 17.31 -10.69 3.24
N SER A 56 17.27 -9.44 2.78
CA SER A 56 18.30 -8.44 3.08
C SER A 56 17.68 -7.05 3.32
N PHE A 57 18.41 -6.18 4.00
CA PHE A 57 18.00 -4.80 4.24
C PHE A 57 19.18 -3.84 4.07
N ASP A 58 19.25 -3.25 2.89
CA ASP A 58 20.37 -2.43 2.45
C ASP A 58 19.80 -1.11 1.91
N ASP A 59 20.37 0.03 2.31
CA ASP A 59 19.98 1.38 1.86
C ASP A 59 18.47 1.70 1.98
N GLY A 60 17.87 1.17 3.05
CA GLY A 60 16.44 1.33 3.34
C GLY A 60 15.52 0.48 2.45
N VAL A 61 16.06 -0.44 1.66
CA VAL A 61 15.33 -1.37 0.80
C VAL A 61 15.34 -2.76 1.40
N ARG A 62 14.16 -3.28 1.74
CA ARG A 62 13.96 -4.67 2.14
C ARG A 62 13.84 -5.53 0.89
N LYS A 63 14.79 -6.41 0.63
CA LYS A 63 14.69 -7.42 -0.44
C LYS A 63 14.20 -8.73 0.18
N LEU A 64 13.10 -9.27 -0.33
CA LEU A 64 12.50 -10.52 0.13
C LEU A 64 12.40 -11.49 -1.04
N TRP A 65 12.89 -12.72 -0.88
CA TRP A 65 12.79 -13.73 -1.93
C TRP A 65 12.52 -15.13 -1.41
N VAL A 66 11.98 -15.96 -2.29
CA VAL A 66 11.76 -17.39 -2.08
C VAL A 66 12.05 -18.17 -3.35
N TYR A 67 12.39 -19.43 -3.18
CA TYR A 67 12.39 -20.42 -4.25
C TYR A 67 11.16 -21.31 -4.20
N THR A 68 10.74 -21.86 -5.34
CA THR A 68 9.53 -22.72 -5.40
C THR A 68 9.67 -24.00 -4.57
N ASN A 69 10.89 -24.49 -4.33
CA ASN A 69 11.19 -25.68 -3.55
C ASN A 69 11.48 -25.40 -2.06
N ASP A 70 11.41 -24.14 -1.63
CA ASP A 70 11.51 -23.79 -0.21
C ASP A 70 10.40 -24.48 0.60
N LYS A 71 10.55 -24.47 1.92
CA LYS A 71 9.50 -24.94 2.82
C LYS A 71 8.56 -23.80 3.24
N PRO A 72 7.36 -24.12 3.76
CA PRO A 72 6.46 -23.14 4.33
C PRO A 72 7.10 -22.34 5.48
N TYR A 73 6.44 -21.28 5.93
CA TYR A 73 6.85 -20.53 7.12
C TYR A 73 6.81 -21.36 8.41
N LYS A 74 5.91 -22.35 8.49
CA LYS A 74 5.77 -23.24 9.65
C LYS A 74 5.93 -24.68 9.23
N GLN A 75 6.65 -25.46 10.03
CA GLN A 75 6.78 -26.90 9.84
C GLN A 75 5.40 -27.58 9.86
N GLY A 76 5.18 -28.53 8.96
CA GLY A 76 3.90 -29.23 8.80
C GLY A 76 2.77 -28.42 8.14
N SER A 77 2.99 -27.15 7.80
CA SER A 77 1.97 -26.35 7.10
C SER A 77 1.82 -26.76 5.63
N PRO A 78 0.60 -26.81 5.07
CA PRO A 78 0.40 -27.04 3.64
C PRO A 78 0.57 -25.78 2.78
N THR A 79 0.85 -24.62 3.41
CA THR A 79 0.98 -23.36 2.67
C THR A 79 2.27 -23.32 1.86
N ARG A 80 2.29 -22.52 0.79
CA ARG A 80 3.50 -22.36 -0.02
C ARG A 80 4.58 -21.55 0.72
N PRO A 81 5.83 -21.54 0.22
CA PRO A 81 6.89 -20.71 0.77
C PRO A 81 6.57 -19.23 0.72
N ARG A 82 7.07 -18.49 1.70
CA ARG A 82 6.92 -17.04 1.79
C ARG A 82 8.14 -16.42 2.43
N THR A 83 8.46 -15.21 1.98
CA THR A 83 9.29 -14.28 2.73
C THR A 83 8.53 -12.97 2.79
N GLU A 84 7.91 -12.69 3.93
CA GLU A 84 6.99 -11.57 4.10
C GLU A 84 7.31 -10.80 5.38
N VAL A 85 7.27 -9.47 5.30
CA VAL A 85 7.08 -8.60 6.46
C VAL A 85 5.63 -8.72 6.89
N ARG A 86 5.41 -9.03 8.16
CA ARG A 86 4.14 -8.84 8.85
C ARG A 86 4.29 -7.69 9.84
N ILE A 87 3.41 -6.71 9.73
CA ILE A 87 3.41 -5.55 10.63
C ILE A 87 2.87 -5.98 12.00
N ASN A 88 3.64 -5.75 13.05
CA ASN A 88 3.33 -6.11 14.43
C ASN A 88 3.04 -4.87 15.28
N GLY A 89 2.15 -5.02 16.27
CA GLY A 89 1.71 -3.91 17.13
C GLY A 89 0.68 -2.96 16.51
N TYR A 90 0.23 -3.26 15.28
CA TYR A 90 -0.82 -2.54 14.56
C TYR A 90 -1.86 -3.50 13.99
N ASP A 91 -2.22 -4.50 14.79
CA ASP A 91 -3.34 -5.37 14.49
C ASP A 91 -4.63 -4.59 14.78
N TYR A 92 -5.67 -4.84 13.99
CA TYR A 92 -6.88 -4.04 14.05
C TYR A 92 -8.12 -4.85 13.70
N SER A 93 -9.26 -4.46 14.27
CA SER A 93 -10.56 -5.08 14.04
C SER A 93 -11.67 -4.06 13.76
N SER A 94 -11.33 -2.76 13.75
CA SER A 94 -12.24 -1.64 13.45
C SER A 94 -11.46 -0.41 12.99
N GLY A 95 -12.19 0.60 12.51
CA GLY A 95 -11.64 1.86 12.03
C GLY A 95 -11.09 1.78 10.60
N ILE A 96 -10.43 2.87 10.19
CA ILE A 96 -9.86 3.00 8.85
C ILE A 96 -8.34 3.00 8.95
N TRP A 97 -7.73 1.98 8.36
CA TRP A 97 -6.28 1.75 8.41
C TRP A 97 -5.68 1.82 7.03
N GLN A 98 -4.43 2.29 6.95
CA GLN A 98 -3.71 2.40 5.70
C GLN A 98 -2.29 1.84 5.80
N PHE A 99 -1.90 1.07 4.79
CA PHE A 99 -0.51 0.72 4.50
C PHE A 99 -0.02 1.54 3.31
N GLU A 100 1.20 2.07 3.40
CA GLU A 100 1.96 2.64 2.29
C GLU A 100 3.30 1.92 2.13
N GLY A 101 3.74 1.73 0.88
CA GLY A 101 5.12 1.35 0.60
C GLY A 101 5.50 1.57 -0.87
N TYR A 102 6.80 1.73 -1.12
CA TYR A 102 7.37 1.71 -2.47
C TYR A 102 7.82 0.29 -2.81
N ALA A 103 7.16 -0.31 -3.80
CA ALA A 103 7.43 -1.68 -4.25
C ALA A 103 8.24 -1.69 -5.56
N TYR A 104 9.19 -2.61 -5.67
CA TYR A 104 9.93 -2.90 -6.91
C TYR A 104 9.82 -4.39 -7.24
N VAL A 105 9.40 -4.71 -8.46
CA VAL A 105 9.20 -6.09 -8.94
C VAL A 105 9.55 -6.16 -10.43
N PRO A 106 10.71 -6.70 -10.86
CA PRO A 106 11.97 -7.03 -10.17
C PRO A 106 13.03 -5.91 -10.31
N LYS A 107 14.31 -6.21 -10.00
CA LYS A 107 15.48 -5.32 -10.14
C LYS A 107 15.49 -4.62 -11.52
N GLY A 108 15.64 -3.29 -11.53
CA GLY A 108 15.69 -2.48 -12.75
C GLY A 108 14.37 -1.83 -13.17
N THR A 109 13.28 -2.07 -12.42
CA THR A 109 12.02 -1.34 -12.61
C THR A 109 12.03 0.00 -11.86
N SER A 110 11.24 0.96 -12.33
CA SER A 110 11.07 2.29 -11.69
C SER A 110 10.36 2.24 -10.34
N GLY A 111 9.81 1.07 -9.98
CA GLY A 111 8.99 0.88 -8.78
C GLY A 111 7.67 1.65 -8.83
N PHE A 112 6.83 1.45 -7.81
CA PHE A 112 5.59 2.20 -7.64
C PHE A 112 5.25 2.36 -6.16
N ARG A 113 4.62 3.49 -5.81
CA ARG A 113 3.99 3.67 -4.49
C ARG A 113 2.66 2.94 -4.50
N VAL A 114 2.44 2.08 -3.51
CA VAL A 114 1.15 1.46 -3.25
C VAL A 114 0.61 2.00 -1.92
N ASN A 115 -0.68 2.34 -1.92
CA ASN A 115 -1.44 2.57 -0.71
C ASN A 115 -2.60 1.57 -0.68
N VAL A 116 -2.76 0.86 0.44
CA VAL A 116 -3.92 -0.01 0.69
C VAL A 116 -4.67 0.58 1.88
N ILE A 117 -5.90 1.02 1.63
CA ILE A 117 -6.81 1.52 2.67
C ILE A 117 -7.81 0.41 2.97
N HIS A 118 -7.96 0.06 4.23
CA HIS A 118 -8.98 -0.86 4.72
C HIS A 118 -9.92 -0.08 5.64
N ASN A 119 -11.12 0.22 5.15
CA ASN A 119 -12.22 0.74 5.96
C ASN A 119 -12.98 -0.47 6.53
N VAL A 120 -12.61 -0.90 7.73
CA VAL A 120 -13.21 -2.10 8.35
C VAL A 120 -14.65 -1.85 8.75
N ASP A 121 -14.98 -0.60 9.13
CA ASP A 121 -16.32 -0.23 9.57
C ASP A 121 -17.35 -0.28 8.43
N GLU A 122 -16.89 -0.07 7.19
CA GLU A 122 -17.71 -0.20 5.97
C GLU A 122 -17.45 -1.52 5.21
N GLY A 123 -16.51 -2.34 5.69
CA GLY A 123 -16.11 -3.58 5.03
C GLY A 123 -15.53 -3.36 3.62
N GLU A 124 -14.73 -2.32 3.40
CA GLU A 124 -14.18 -1.97 2.09
C GLU A 124 -12.65 -1.86 2.10
N LEU A 125 -12.01 -2.48 1.09
CA LEU A 125 -10.60 -2.31 0.78
C LEU A 125 -10.42 -1.55 -0.53
N THR A 126 -9.66 -0.46 -0.49
CA THR A 126 -9.28 0.34 -1.66
C THR A 126 -7.77 0.33 -1.88
N VAL A 127 -7.31 0.10 -3.12
CA VAL A 127 -5.89 0.15 -3.51
C VAL A 127 -5.63 1.33 -4.43
N TYR A 128 -4.57 2.07 -4.13
CA TYR A 128 -4.01 3.13 -4.98
C TYR A 128 -2.61 2.73 -5.45
N ILE A 129 -2.32 3.03 -6.72
CA ILE A 129 -0.99 2.90 -7.31
C ILE A 129 -0.56 4.26 -7.83
N ASN A 130 0.58 4.76 -7.35
CA ASN A 130 1.11 6.10 -7.65
C ASN A 130 0.05 7.19 -7.44
N GLY A 131 -0.63 7.15 -6.29
CA GLY A 131 -1.71 8.08 -5.92
C GLY A 131 -3.02 7.87 -6.69
N LYS A 132 -3.07 6.92 -7.64
CA LYS A 132 -4.27 6.65 -8.44
C LYS A 132 -5.04 5.44 -7.92
N LYS A 133 -6.30 5.62 -7.52
CA LYS A 133 -7.23 4.53 -7.19
C LYS A 133 -7.27 3.54 -8.35
N LYS A 134 -7.01 2.26 -8.06
CA LYS A 134 -6.95 1.17 -9.05
C LYS A 134 -7.93 0.05 -8.76
N TYR A 135 -8.24 -0.19 -7.49
CA TYR A 135 -9.04 -1.33 -7.10
C TYR A 135 -9.86 -1.00 -5.86
N VAL A 136 -11.08 -1.53 -5.81
CA VAL A 136 -11.99 -1.47 -4.65
C VAL A 136 -12.63 -2.84 -4.52
N LYS A 137 -12.78 -3.35 -3.30
CA LYS A 137 -13.45 -4.62 -3.03
C LYS A 137 -14.00 -4.62 -1.62
N ASN A 138 -15.13 -5.32 -1.43
CA ASN A 138 -15.59 -5.66 -0.10
C ASN A 138 -14.58 -6.59 0.60
N ASP A 139 -14.42 -6.41 1.90
CA ASP A 139 -13.63 -7.27 2.76
C ASP A 139 -14.37 -8.61 3.04
N GLN A 140 -13.88 -9.37 4.02
CA GLN A 140 -14.46 -10.67 4.38
C GLN A 140 -15.20 -10.64 5.72
N GLY A 141 -15.56 -9.45 6.21
CA GLY A 141 -16.17 -9.25 7.51
C GLY A 141 -15.15 -9.21 8.67
N PRO A 142 -15.64 -9.27 9.92
CA PRO A 142 -14.83 -9.02 11.11
C PRO A 142 -13.66 -10.00 11.28
N GLY A 143 -12.56 -9.51 11.85
CA GLY A 143 -11.42 -10.33 12.23
C GLY A 143 -10.28 -9.53 12.86
N ASP A 144 -9.25 -10.24 13.32
CA ASP A 144 -7.99 -9.63 13.75
C ASP A 144 -7.08 -9.44 12.52
N LEU A 145 -7.14 -8.25 11.95
CA LEU A 145 -6.53 -7.90 10.68
C LEU A 145 -5.13 -7.29 10.88
N TYR A 146 -4.29 -7.40 9.86
CA TYR A 146 -2.94 -6.84 9.85
C TYR A 146 -2.43 -6.71 8.42
N PHE A 147 -1.48 -5.79 8.20
CA PHE A 147 -0.83 -5.65 6.90
C PHE A 147 0.39 -6.55 6.75
N LYS A 148 0.61 -7.01 5.52
CA LYS A 148 1.80 -7.73 5.09
C LYS A 148 2.31 -7.24 3.74
N CYS A 149 3.61 -7.37 3.52
CA CYS A 149 4.22 -7.16 2.21
C CYS A 149 5.42 -8.10 2.03
N GLY A 150 5.72 -8.51 0.80
CA GLY A 150 6.80 -9.45 0.52
C GLY A 150 6.46 -10.37 -0.65
N VAL A 151 6.91 -11.61 -0.58
CA VAL A 151 6.63 -12.64 -1.57
C VAL A 151 5.95 -13.84 -0.93
N TYR A 152 4.87 -14.29 -1.55
CA TYR A 152 4.24 -15.57 -1.29
C TYR A 152 4.27 -16.36 -2.59
N ALA A 153 5.00 -17.48 -2.60
CA ALA A 153 5.36 -18.20 -3.82
C ALA A 153 4.12 -18.52 -4.65
N ALA A 154 4.19 -18.37 -5.98
CA ALA A 154 3.13 -18.72 -6.91
C ALA A 154 2.97 -20.26 -7.05
N PRO A 155 1.90 -20.78 -7.69
CA PRO A 155 1.67 -22.22 -7.79
C PRO A 155 2.80 -22.93 -8.54
N ALA A 156 2.85 -24.26 -8.42
CA ALA A 156 3.80 -25.09 -9.16
C ALA A 156 3.74 -24.78 -10.67
N GLY A 157 4.89 -24.76 -11.33
CA GLY A 157 5.03 -24.35 -12.74
C GLY A 157 5.31 -22.85 -12.95
N SER A 158 5.32 -22.04 -11.88
CA SER A 158 5.75 -20.63 -11.94
C SER A 158 7.27 -20.48 -11.95
N SER A 159 7.78 -19.24 -12.01
CA SER A 159 9.22 -18.94 -11.85
C SER A 159 9.80 -19.62 -10.61
N LYS A 160 11.00 -20.20 -10.75
CA LYS A 160 11.72 -20.83 -9.63
C LYS A 160 12.12 -19.84 -8.55
N TYR A 161 12.28 -18.56 -8.90
CA TYR A 161 12.70 -17.47 -8.01
C TYR A 161 11.66 -16.36 -8.04
N MET A 162 11.22 -15.93 -6.87
CA MET A 162 10.29 -14.81 -6.71
C MET A 162 10.88 -13.80 -5.73
N GLU A 163 10.91 -12.54 -6.13
CA GLU A 163 11.49 -11.44 -5.37
C GLU A 163 10.52 -10.27 -5.34
N SER A 164 10.43 -9.59 -4.19
CA SER A 164 9.91 -8.24 -4.11
C SER A 164 10.83 -7.39 -3.26
N ARG A 165 10.89 -6.09 -3.57
CA ARG A 165 11.64 -5.11 -2.80
C ARG A 165 10.73 -4.02 -2.29
N TRP A 166 10.95 -3.60 -1.06
CA TRP A 166 10.09 -2.64 -0.37
C TRP A 166 10.91 -1.56 0.31
N LYS A 167 10.53 -0.30 0.09
CA LYS A 167 11.14 0.87 0.74
C LYS A 167 10.06 1.76 1.34
N GLY A 168 10.40 2.45 2.43
CA GLY A 168 9.54 3.47 3.02
C GLY A 168 8.17 2.95 3.44
N ILE A 169 8.12 1.77 4.08
CA ILE A 169 6.87 1.21 4.61
C ILE A 169 6.35 2.13 5.72
N LYS A 170 5.08 2.51 5.64
CA LYS A 170 4.39 3.34 6.65
C LYS A 170 3.00 2.80 6.92
N ILE A 171 2.53 3.04 8.13
CA ILE A 171 1.17 2.71 8.57
C ILE A 171 0.49 3.98 9.02
N TYR A 172 -0.78 4.12 8.67
CA TYR A 172 -1.60 5.22 9.10
C TYR A 172 -2.95 4.76 9.63
N LYS A 173 -3.57 5.63 10.42
CA LYS A 173 -4.93 5.44 10.95
C LYS A 173 -5.74 6.72 10.82
N LYS A 174 -7.04 6.57 10.59
CA LYS A 174 -8.04 7.63 10.65
C LYS A 174 -9.10 7.31 11.68
#